data_AF-A0A971W5X4-F1
#
_entry.id   AF-A0A971W5X4-F1
#
_cell.length_a   1.000
_cell.length_b   1.000
_cell.length_c   1.000
_cell.angle_alpha   90.00
_cell.angle_beta   90.00
_cell.angle_gamma   90.00
#
_symmetry.space_group_name_H-M   'P 1'
#
loop_
_entity.id
_entity.type
_entity.pdbx_description
1 polymer ?
#
loop_
_entity_poly.entity_id
_entity_poly.type
_entity_poly.pdbx_seq_one_letter_code
_entity_poly.pdbx_strand_id
1 'polypeptide(L)'
;MFFTFLHKDDVHYMDLSLIIQYPPQDVLFYYYDSFIKIPLDIYQQTSDLAKNGPRGRTPCKLWLDLWDSYLDAAEGVEALASNEYIHTIGPYYFLATNTRFYFTKDKPDSSQTLTEQDFATICSLRETPVMLDEVSLYLKAKKNSKKSNRNREDLLREIDICLLSLQEIEKLNRHHHYLQKLIEQRQAILSREDVLPAEPDNIPEKPSKPEIISREGLIALHSLLKRSRKKYQEECSRYNHEMKVYLLRYREYEKACERYKDTLEKWQQCGDDFRETCLQDINQAEAQLANTRQMLNIYNSAISRSPVHQSYQDIKTLNTFKQYLETGRANDLQDCMNLFEEERHWHEIKASQERIENTIYFLHNSDDGLRFANEHIDRLLGRKQESLEQHA
;
A
#
# COMPACT_ATOMS: atom_id res chain seq x y z
N MET A 1 -2.29 0.89 -8.56
CA MET A 1 -1.39 -0.23 -8.89
C MET A 1 -0.06 -0.12 -8.15
N PHE A 2 0.67 0.99 -8.21
CA PHE A 2 1.91 1.15 -7.43
C PHE A 2 1.72 1.09 -5.89
N PHE A 3 0.55 1.46 -5.40
CA PHE A 3 0.29 1.41 -3.95
C PHE A 3 0.14 -0.01 -3.39
N THR A 4 0.09 -1.06 -4.23
CA THR A 4 0.14 -2.45 -3.75
C THR A 4 1.48 -2.78 -3.09
N PHE A 5 2.54 -2.01 -3.37
CA PHE A 5 3.82 -2.12 -2.67
C PHE A 5 3.77 -1.66 -1.21
N LEU A 6 2.73 -0.92 -0.82
CA LEU A 6 2.63 -0.27 0.49
C LEU A 6 1.75 -1.02 1.49
N HIS A 7 1.21 -2.19 1.14
CA HIS A 7 0.17 -2.88 1.94
C HIS A 7 -0.99 -1.94 2.32
N LYS A 8 -1.33 -1.01 1.43
CA LYS A 8 -2.38 -0.01 1.59
C LYS A 8 -3.43 -0.17 0.51
N ASP A 9 -4.67 0.08 0.89
CA ASP A 9 -5.84 -0.01 0.02
C ASP A 9 -6.31 1.39 -0.35
N ASP A 10 -6.61 1.59 -1.64
CA ASP A 10 -7.30 2.79 -2.14
C ASP A 10 -6.64 4.13 -1.74
N VAL A 11 -5.33 4.22 -1.97
CA VAL A 11 -4.52 5.38 -1.60
C VAL A 11 -4.81 6.57 -2.52
N HIS A 12 -5.75 7.41 -2.09
CA HIS A 12 -6.19 8.61 -2.82
C HIS A 12 -5.98 9.91 -2.04
N TYR A 13 -5.50 9.85 -0.80
CA TYR A 13 -5.24 11.02 0.02
C TYR A 13 -3.74 11.24 0.19
N MET A 14 -3.34 12.50 0.33
CA MET A 14 -1.95 12.88 0.60
C MET A 14 -1.88 13.54 1.97
N ASP A 15 -0.88 13.16 2.76
CA ASP A 15 -0.60 13.86 4.01
C ASP A 15 0.28 15.10 3.78
N LEU A 16 0.44 15.88 4.84
CA LEU A 16 1.27 17.08 4.80
C LEU A 16 2.75 16.75 4.65
N SER A 17 3.22 15.63 5.23
CA SER A 17 4.65 15.26 5.20
C SER A 17 5.13 15.04 3.76
N LEU A 18 4.31 14.38 2.94
CA LEU A 18 4.56 14.17 1.52
C LEU A 18 4.68 15.51 0.77
N ILE A 19 3.74 16.42 1.00
CA ILE A 19 3.65 17.73 0.31
C ILE A 19 4.85 18.63 0.65
N ILE A 20 5.32 18.56 1.89
CA ILE A 20 6.50 19.32 2.33
C ILE A 20 7.77 18.81 1.63
N GLN A 21 7.88 17.49 1.45
CA GLN A 21 9.12 16.86 1.01
C GLN A 21 9.25 16.74 -0.51
N TYR A 22 8.15 16.49 -1.22
CA TYR A 22 8.17 16.13 -2.64
C TYR A 22 7.39 17.09 -3.53
N PRO A 23 7.93 17.46 -4.71
CA PRO A 23 7.23 18.31 -5.67
C PRO A 23 6.07 17.56 -6.34
N PRO A 24 5.06 18.28 -6.86
CA PRO A 24 3.90 17.67 -7.49
C PRO A 24 4.23 16.77 -8.67
N GLN A 25 5.22 17.11 -9.50
CA GLN A 25 5.55 16.30 -10.68
C GLN A 25 5.97 14.87 -10.32
N ASP A 26 6.74 14.70 -9.23
CA ASP A 26 7.22 13.39 -8.79
C ASP A 26 6.07 12.54 -8.25
N VAL A 27 5.14 13.17 -7.51
CA VAL A 27 4.00 12.46 -6.93
C VAL A 27 2.98 12.10 -8.00
N LEU A 28 2.63 13.04 -8.88
CA LEU A 28 1.60 12.86 -9.91
C LEU A 28 1.97 11.82 -10.97
N PHE A 29 3.26 11.52 -11.15
CA PHE A 29 3.72 10.40 -11.95
C PHE A 29 3.03 9.07 -11.61
N TYR A 30 2.71 8.86 -10.32
CA TYR A 30 2.07 7.63 -9.84
C TYR A 30 0.53 7.67 -9.87
N TYR A 31 -0.05 8.83 -10.16
CA TYR A 31 -1.51 9.06 -10.25
C TYR A 31 -1.99 9.28 -11.69
N TYR A 32 -1.24 8.74 -12.67
CA TYR A 32 -1.62 8.75 -14.08
C TYR A 32 -3.01 8.11 -14.30
N ASP A 33 -3.88 8.83 -15.02
CA ASP A 33 -5.26 8.43 -15.32
C ASP A 33 -6.06 8.06 -14.05
N SER A 34 -5.84 8.79 -12.96
CA SER A 34 -6.39 8.52 -11.62
C SER A 34 -6.94 9.79 -10.97
N PHE A 35 -7.21 9.74 -9.67
CA PHE A 35 -7.66 10.90 -8.89
C PHE A 35 -6.99 10.96 -7.52
N ILE A 36 -6.99 12.17 -6.95
CA ILE A 36 -6.46 12.50 -5.63
C ILE A 36 -7.48 13.39 -4.90
N LYS A 37 -7.62 13.16 -3.60
CA LYS A 37 -8.42 13.97 -2.68
C LYS A 37 -7.49 14.73 -1.72
N ILE A 38 -7.67 16.04 -1.65
CA ILE A 38 -6.94 16.94 -0.77
C ILE A 38 -7.85 17.34 0.38
N PRO A 39 -7.57 16.89 1.61
CA PRO A 39 -8.27 17.39 2.78
C PRO A 39 -8.08 18.90 2.95
N LEU A 40 -9.14 19.59 3.38
CA LEU A 40 -9.16 21.04 3.50
C LEU A 40 -8.10 21.55 4.50
N ASP A 41 -7.88 20.82 5.58
CA ASP A 41 -6.86 21.12 6.58
C ASP A 41 -5.44 21.01 5.99
N ILE A 42 -5.21 20.04 5.10
CA ILE A 42 -3.93 19.88 4.40
C ILE A 42 -3.71 21.04 3.42
N TYR A 43 -4.73 21.44 2.66
CA TYR A 43 -4.65 22.63 1.79
C TYR A 43 -4.31 23.88 2.61
N GLN A 44 -5.02 24.13 3.73
CA GLN A 44 -4.79 25.29 4.59
C GLN A 44 -3.37 25.32 5.16
N GLN A 45 -2.91 24.20 5.72
CA GLN A 45 -1.54 24.06 6.24
C GLN A 45 -0.49 24.28 5.14
N THR A 46 -0.72 23.75 3.94
CA THR A 46 0.17 23.95 2.78
C THR A 46 0.22 25.42 2.35
N SER A 47 -0.94 26.08 2.29
CA SER A 47 -1.04 27.52 2.00
C SER A 47 -0.27 28.35 3.02
N ASP A 48 -0.42 28.05 4.31
CA ASP A 48 0.28 28.76 5.38
C ASP A 48 1.80 28.56 5.31
N LEU A 49 2.25 27.33 5.06
CA LEU A 49 3.67 27.01 4.88
C LEU A 49 4.25 27.65 3.62
N ALA A 50 3.49 27.72 2.53
CA ALA A 50 3.94 28.34 1.29
C ALA A 50 4.06 29.87 1.43
N LYS A 51 3.12 30.52 2.13
CA LYS A 51 3.10 31.98 2.35
C LYS A 51 4.11 32.43 3.39
N ASN A 52 4.23 31.69 4.50
CA ASN A 52 5.06 32.09 5.65
C ASN A 52 6.42 31.37 5.70
N GLY A 53 6.64 30.37 4.86
CA GLY A 53 7.85 29.57 4.86
C GLY A 53 9.07 30.21 4.17
N PRO A 54 10.13 29.41 3.94
CA PRO A 54 11.38 29.89 3.35
C PRO A 54 11.20 30.59 2.01
N ARG A 55 11.98 31.65 1.77
CA ARG A 55 12.05 32.30 0.46
C ARG A 55 12.70 31.36 -0.56
N GLY A 56 12.16 31.31 -1.78
CA GLY A 56 12.57 30.37 -2.83
C GLY A 56 11.45 29.44 -3.29
N ARG A 57 11.79 28.55 -4.23
CA ARG A 57 10.88 27.53 -4.80
C ARG A 57 10.93 26.28 -3.92
N THR A 58 9.90 26.09 -3.09
CA THR A 58 9.76 24.93 -2.19
C THR A 58 8.64 24.01 -2.69
N PRO A 59 8.61 22.72 -2.31
CA PRO A 59 7.52 21.81 -2.65
C PRO A 59 6.14 22.34 -2.31
N CYS A 60 5.92 22.89 -1.10
CA CYS A 60 4.64 23.49 -0.73
C CYS A 60 4.20 24.62 -1.67
N LYS A 61 5.14 25.46 -2.14
CA LYS A 61 4.83 26.53 -3.10
C LYS A 61 4.46 25.97 -4.47
N LEU A 62 5.17 24.93 -4.92
CA LEU A 62 4.84 24.25 -6.17
C LEU A 62 3.46 23.61 -6.14
N TRP A 63 3.08 22.99 -5.01
CA TRP A 63 1.75 22.45 -4.80
C TRP A 63 0.68 23.55 -4.75
N LEU A 64 0.93 24.65 -4.04
CA LEU A 64 0.00 25.78 -3.98
C LEU A 64 -0.15 26.44 -5.36
N ASP A 65 0.94 26.66 -6.10
CA ASP A 65 0.91 27.22 -7.46
C ASP A 65 0.13 26.30 -8.41
N LEU A 66 0.27 24.97 -8.27
CA LEU A 66 -0.52 24.00 -9.03
C LEU A 66 -2.01 24.15 -8.71
N TRP A 67 -2.40 24.20 -7.43
CA TRP A 67 -3.82 24.27 -7.05
C TRP A 67 -4.45 25.63 -7.37
N ASP A 68 -3.77 26.72 -7.01
CA ASP A 68 -4.35 28.06 -7.09
C ASP A 68 -4.18 28.68 -8.47
N SER A 69 -3.03 28.49 -9.13
CA SER A 69 -2.75 29.15 -10.41
C SER A 69 -3.03 28.27 -11.62
N TYR A 70 -2.69 26.98 -11.56
CA TYR A 70 -2.89 26.08 -12.70
C TYR A 70 -4.30 25.49 -12.73
N LEU A 71 -4.81 24.99 -11.60
CA LEU A 71 -6.15 24.43 -11.50
C LEU A 71 -7.25 25.47 -11.22
N ASP A 72 -6.88 26.70 -10.85
CA ASP A 72 -7.79 27.77 -10.47
C ASP A 72 -8.80 27.35 -9.38
N ALA A 73 -8.30 26.64 -8.36
CA ALA A 73 -9.13 26.04 -7.31
C ALA A 73 -9.40 26.97 -6.12
N ALA A 74 -8.65 28.05 -5.95
CA ALA A 74 -8.62 28.87 -4.74
C ALA A 74 -10.01 29.37 -4.31
N GLU A 75 -10.77 29.99 -5.23
CA GLU A 75 -12.13 30.48 -4.94
C GLU A 75 -13.08 29.34 -4.56
N GLY A 76 -12.97 28.20 -5.25
CA GLY A 76 -13.75 27.01 -4.94
C GLY A 76 -13.46 26.47 -3.54
N VAL A 77 -12.18 26.41 -3.16
CA VAL A 77 -11.75 25.92 -1.84
C VAL A 77 -12.20 26.87 -0.71
N GLU A 78 -12.18 28.18 -0.94
CA GLU A 78 -12.74 29.17 0.00
C GLU A 78 -14.26 29.01 0.16
N ALA A 79 -14.98 28.79 -0.95
CA ALA A 79 -16.41 28.49 -0.93
C ALA A 79 -16.71 27.16 -0.21
N LEU A 80 -15.87 26.14 -0.38
CA LEU A 80 -15.98 24.88 0.36
C LEU A 80 -15.80 25.14 1.87
N ALA A 81 -14.78 25.87 2.28
CA ALA A 81 -14.50 26.14 3.68
C ALA A 81 -15.68 26.85 4.38
N SER A 82 -16.30 27.82 3.71
CA SER A 82 -17.41 28.62 4.25
C SER A 82 -18.79 27.93 4.21
N ASN A 83 -18.98 26.90 3.38
CA ASN A 83 -20.29 26.28 3.18
C ASN A 83 -20.49 24.99 3.99
N GLU A 84 -21.45 24.95 4.93
CA GLU A 84 -21.73 23.78 5.77
C GLU A 84 -22.27 22.56 5.00
N TYR A 85 -22.89 22.76 3.84
CA TYR A 85 -23.67 21.73 3.13
C TYR A 85 -22.92 21.03 1.99
N ILE A 86 -21.74 21.56 1.62
CA ILE A 86 -20.83 21.01 0.63
C ILE A 86 -19.64 20.38 1.36
N HIS A 87 -19.39 19.10 1.10
CA HIS A 87 -18.28 18.36 1.70
C HIS A 87 -17.10 18.18 0.75
N THR A 88 -17.34 18.13 -0.55
CA THR A 88 -16.32 17.90 -1.57
C THR A 88 -16.61 18.77 -2.79
N ILE A 89 -15.57 19.34 -3.39
CA ILE A 89 -15.60 20.04 -4.69
C ILE A 89 -14.62 19.38 -5.66
N GLY A 90 -14.89 19.51 -6.94
CA GLY A 90 -14.12 18.87 -8.01
C GLY A 90 -15.03 18.06 -8.94
N PRO A 91 -14.47 17.36 -9.93
CA PRO A 91 -13.03 17.31 -10.22
C PRO A 91 -12.47 18.63 -10.78
N TYR A 92 -11.19 18.88 -10.47
CA TYR A 92 -10.30 19.76 -11.22
C TYR A 92 -9.33 18.88 -12.01
N TYR A 93 -8.96 19.26 -13.22
CA TYR A 93 -8.25 18.37 -14.13
C TYR A 93 -6.81 18.81 -14.36
N PHE A 94 -5.86 17.93 -14.04
CA PHE A 94 -4.47 18.09 -14.40
C PHE A 94 -4.15 17.23 -15.63
N LEU A 95 -4.06 17.90 -16.78
CA LEU A 95 -4.04 17.23 -18.09
C LEU A 95 -2.78 16.40 -18.34
N ALA A 96 -1.61 16.85 -17.86
CA ALA A 96 -0.34 16.21 -18.17
C ALA A 96 -0.26 14.74 -17.72
N THR A 97 -1.00 14.35 -16.66
CA THR A 97 -1.11 12.97 -16.20
C THR A 97 -2.55 12.47 -16.18
N ASN A 98 -3.49 13.21 -16.78
CA ASN A 98 -4.93 12.99 -16.68
C ASN A 98 -5.41 12.74 -15.23
N THR A 99 -4.84 13.46 -14.26
CA THR A 99 -5.16 13.28 -12.84
C THR A 99 -6.27 14.25 -12.42
N ARG A 100 -7.28 13.73 -11.73
CA ARG A 100 -8.38 14.52 -11.16
C ARG A 100 -8.11 14.89 -9.72
N PHE A 101 -8.34 16.15 -9.38
CA PHE A 101 -8.22 16.67 -8.01
C PHE A 101 -9.60 16.96 -7.43
N TYR A 102 -9.78 16.55 -6.19
CA TYR A 102 -10.94 16.87 -5.37
C TYR A 102 -10.46 17.52 -4.08
N PHE A 103 -11.15 18.55 -3.60
CA PHE A 103 -10.91 19.12 -2.28
C PHE A 103 -12.06 18.73 -1.37
N THR A 104 -11.77 18.26 -0.17
CA THR A 104 -12.78 17.65 0.71
C THR A 104 -12.60 18.02 2.17
N LYS A 105 -13.71 18.03 2.92
CA LYS A 105 -13.73 18.13 4.39
C LYS A 105 -13.56 16.78 5.08
N ASP A 106 -13.57 15.69 4.31
CA ASP A 106 -13.45 14.34 4.83
C ASP A 106 -12.06 14.11 5.42
N LYS A 107 -12.01 13.39 6.53
CA LYS A 107 -10.76 12.94 7.15
C LYS A 107 -10.45 11.53 6.66
N PRO A 108 -9.32 11.30 6.00
CA PRO A 108 -8.99 9.97 5.50
C PRO A 108 -8.55 9.02 6.61
N ASP A 109 -8.77 7.74 6.38
CA ASP A 109 -8.15 6.69 7.18
C ASP A 109 -6.64 6.59 6.86
N SER A 110 -5.86 6.08 7.81
CA SER A 110 -4.41 5.93 7.65
C SER A 110 -4.01 4.98 6.51
N SER A 111 -4.86 4.00 6.20
CA SER A 111 -4.68 3.07 5.08
C SER A 111 -4.85 3.74 3.70
N GLN A 112 -5.63 4.82 3.62
CA GLN A 112 -5.95 5.52 2.37
C GLN A 112 -5.03 6.71 2.10
N THR A 113 -4.12 7.00 3.03
CA THR A 113 -3.26 8.18 3.00
C THR A 113 -1.84 7.81 2.61
N LEU A 114 -1.29 8.51 1.62
CA LEU A 114 0.11 8.45 1.21
C LEU A 114 0.95 9.40 2.07
N THR A 115 1.95 8.86 2.75
CA THR A 115 2.91 9.61 3.57
C THR A 115 4.27 9.75 2.90
N GLU A 116 5.14 10.59 3.45
CA GLU A 116 6.54 10.72 3.03
C GLU A 116 7.27 9.36 3.04
N GLN A 117 7.11 8.55 4.09
CA GLN A 117 7.79 7.25 4.23
C GLN A 117 7.31 6.23 3.18
N ASP A 118 6.01 6.24 2.91
CA ASP A 118 5.44 5.41 1.86
C ASP A 118 6.02 5.79 0.50
N PHE A 119 6.07 7.08 0.21
CA PHE A 119 6.57 7.57 -1.06
C PHE A 119 8.08 7.35 -1.21
N ALA A 120 8.86 7.49 -0.14
CA ALA A 120 10.27 7.11 -0.11
C ALA A 120 10.46 5.62 -0.45
N THR A 121 9.59 4.75 0.05
CA THR A 121 9.59 3.32 -0.28
C THR A 121 9.35 3.12 -1.78
N ILE A 122 8.37 3.80 -2.38
CA ILE A 122 8.11 3.73 -3.83
C ILE A 122 9.30 4.27 -4.63
N CYS A 123 9.86 5.41 -4.25
CA CYS A 123 11.02 5.99 -4.92
C CYS A 123 12.24 5.07 -4.90
N SER A 124 12.47 4.35 -3.79
CA SER A 124 13.58 3.38 -3.71
C SER A 124 13.44 2.22 -4.72
N LEU A 125 12.21 1.88 -5.13
CA LEU A 125 11.96 0.84 -6.15
C LEU A 125 12.25 1.35 -7.57
N ARG A 126 12.17 2.67 -7.79
CA ARG A 126 12.46 3.30 -9.08
C ARG A 126 13.95 3.38 -9.37
N GLU A 127 14.79 3.47 -8.35
CA GLU A 127 16.24 3.57 -8.49
C GLU A 127 16.81 2.28 -9.09
N THR A 128 17.49 2.40 -10.24
CA THR A 128 18.15 1.25 -10.87
C THR A 128 19.36 0.84 -10.02
N PRO A 129 19.40 -0.41 -9.50
CA PRO A 129 20.56 -0.88 -8.75
C PRO A 129 21.83 -0.82 -9.60
N VAL A 130 22.93 -0.38 -8.99
CA VAL A 130 24.23 -0.32 -9.67
C VAL A 130 24.85 -1.70 -9.67
N MET A 131 25.32 -2.14 -10.84
CA MET A 131 26.04 -3.39 -10.95
C MET A 131 27.33 -3.36 -10.13
N LEU A 132 27.54 -4.37 -9.29
CA LEU A 132 28.76 -4.49 -8.51
C LEU A 132 29.90 -5.07 -9.35
N ASP A 133 30.94 -4.26 -9.57
CA ASP A 133 32.11 -4.64 -10.35
C ASP A 133 32.80 -5.90 -9.83
N GLU A 134 32.77 -6.12 -8.51
CA GLU A 134 33.38 -7.25 -7.82
C GLU A 134 32.90 -8.60 -8.38
N VAL A 135 31.59 -8.77 -8.61
CA VAL A 135 31.03 -10.02 -9.17
C VAL A 135 31.45 -10.20 -10.63
N SER A 136 31.49 -9.11 -11.38
CA SER A 136 31.90 -9.13 -12.78
C SER A 136 33.39 -9.52 -12.93
N LEU A 137 34.24 -8.99 -12.06
CA LEU A 137 35.67 -9.27 -12.01
C LEU A 137 35.92 -10.71 -11.56
N TYR A 138 35.19 -11.17 -10.54
CA TYR A 138 35.22 -12.55 -10.08
C TYR A 138 34.89 -13.55 -11.21
N LEU A 139 33.81 -13.31 -11.96
CA LEU A 139 33.42 -14.18 -13.07
C LEU A 139 34.44 -14.20 -14.22
N LYS A 140 35.06 -13.05 -14.53
CA LYS A 140 36.14 -12.96 -15.51
C LYS A 140 37.38 -13.74 -15.06
N ALA A 141 37.79 -13.59 -13.81
CA ALA A 141 38.92 -14.33 -13.23
C ALA A 141 38.67 -15.85 -13.24
N LYS A 142 37.45 -16.28 -12.87
CA LYS A 142 37.07 -17.70 -12.83
C LYS A 142 37.04 -18.35 -14.21
N LYS A 143 36.71 -17.62 -15.28
CA LYS A 143 36.77 -18.12 -16.66
C LYS A 143 38.20 -18.50 -17.09
N ASN A 144 39.22 -17.83 -16.52
CA ASN A 144 40.62 -18.02 -16.89
C ASN A 144 41.36 -19.00 -15.97
N SER A 145 40.76 -19.41 -14.84
CA SER A 145 41.35 -20.33 -13.87
C SER A 145 41.01 -21.79 -14.20
N LYS A 146 42.04 -22.61 -14.47
CA LYS A 146 41.90 -24.08 -14.54
C LYS A 146 41.97 -24.66 -13.13
N LYS A 147 41.04 -25.59 -12.83
CA LYS A 147 40.88 -26.38 -11.59
C LYS A 147 42.14 -26.45 -10.71
N SER A 148 42.33 -25.46 -9.84
CA SER A 148 43.23 -25.53 -8.70
C SER A 148 42.50 -26.18 -7.53
N ASN A 149 43.22 -26.93 -6.70
CA ASN A 149 42.75 -27.24 -5.35
C ASN A 149 42.39 -25.92 -4.66
N ARG A 150 41.13 -25.80 -4.25
CA ARG A 150 40.60 -24.57 -3.65
C ARG A 150 41.01 -24.56 -2.19
N ASN A 151 41.69 -23.50 -1.77
CA ASN A 151 42.01 -23.34 -0.36
C ASN A 151 40.77 -22.80 0.40
N ARG A 152 40.84 -22.80 1.74
CA ARG A 152 39.77 -22.28 2.61
C ARG A 152 39.41 -20.82 2.29
N GLU A 153 40.40 -19.99 1.94
CA GLU A 153 40.21 -18.59 1.59
C GLU A 153 39.45 -18.41 0.26
N ASP A 154 39.71 -19.27 -0.71
CA ASP A 154 38.99 -19.33 -1.98
C ASP A 154 37.53 -19.69 -1.71
N LEU A 155 37.27 -20.69 -0.86
CA LEU A 155 35.90 -21.08 -0.48
C LEU A 155 35.15 -19.93 0.22
N LEU A 156 35.80 -19.23 1.15
CA LEU A 156 35.23 -18.04 1.80
C LEU A 156 34.88 -16.96 0.78
N ARG A 157 35.80 -16.64 -0.13
CA ARG A 157 35.54 -15.68 -1.21
C ARG A 157 34.38 -16.12 -2.11
N GLU A 158 34.27 -17.42 -2.41
CA GLU A 158 33.16 -17.93 -3.22
C GLU A 158 31.81 -17.80 -2.50
N ILE A 159 31.77 -18.07 -1.19
CA ILE A 159 30.57 -17.87 -0.38
C ILE A 159 30.19 -16.39 -0.29
N ASP A 160 31.17 -15.50 -0.08
CA ASP A 160 30.93 -14.05 -0.04
C ASP A 160 30.34 -13.53 -1.35
N ILE A 161 30.88 -13.96 -2.50
CA ILE A 161 30.32 -13.59 -3.81
C ILE A 161 28.90 -14.15 -3.99
N CYS A 162 28.61 -15.36 -3.50
CA CYS A 162 27.25 -15.91 -3.56
C CYS A 162 26.27 -15.11 -2.69
N LEU A 163 26.65 -14.77 -1.45
CA LEU A 163 25.85 -13.95 -0.55
C LEU A 163 25.55 -12.58 -1.14
N LEU A 164 26.59 -11.90 -1.64
CA LEU A 164 26.47 -10.61 -2.30
C LEU A 164 25.56 -10.70 -3.54
N SER A 165 25.73 -11.75 -4.36
CA SER A 165 24.88 -11.97 -5.54
C SER A 165 23.41 -12.19 -5.16
N LEU A 166 23.12 -12.96 -4.11
CA LEU A 166 21.74 -13.20 -3.65
C LEU A 166 21.07 -11.93 -3.16
N GLN A 167 21.78 -11.10 -2.39
CA GLN A 167 21.28 -9.81 -1.89
C GLN A 167 20.96 -8.85 -3.04
N GLU A 168 21.83 -8.76 -4.05
CA GLU A 168 21.60 -7.91 -5.21
C GLU A 168 20.49 -8.45 -6.12
N ILE A 169 20.33 -9.78 -6.25
CA ILE A 169 19.20 -10.38 -6.96
C ILE A 169 17.87 -9.97 -6.34
N GLU A 170 17.76 -9.94 -5.01
CA GLU A 170 16.53 -9.51 -4.33
C GLU A 170 16.17 -8.05 -4.70
N LYS A 171 17.14 -7.13 -4.62
CA LYS A 171 16.95 -5.73 -5.00
C LYS A 171 16.56 -5.59 -6.47
N LEU A 172 17.26 -6.29 -7.36
CA LEU A 172 16.98 -6.30 -8.79
C LEU A 172 15.59 -6.88 -9.10
N ASN A 173 15.14 -7.91 -8.39
CA ASN A 173 13.80 -8.47 -8.57
C ASN A 173 12.71 -7.49 -8.13
N ARG A 174 12.91 -6.74 -7.04
CA ARG A 174 11.98 -5.68 -6.61
C ARG A 174 11.89 -4.56 -7.65
N HIS A 175 13.04 -4.08 -8.15
CA HIS A 175 13.10 -3.09 -9.23
C HIS A 175 12.48 -3.62 -10.53
N HIS A 176 12.76 -4.88 -10.89
CA HIS A 176 12.16 -5.55 -12.05
C HIS A 176 10.64 -5.57 -11.96
N HIS A 177 10.10 -5.95 -10.82
CA HIS A 177 8.65 -5.97 -10.60
C HIS A 177 8.03 -4.57 -10.67
N TYR A 178 8.72 -3.56 -10.11
CA TYR A 178 8.32 -2.17 -10.25
C TYR A 178 8.23 -1.73 -11.73
N LEU A 179 9.26 -2.01 -12.54
CA LEU A 179 9.26 -1.67 -13.97
C LEU A 179 8.16 -2.38 -14.74
N GLN A 180 7.90 -3.66 -14.43
CA GLN A 180 6.78 -4.40 -15.02
C GLN A 180 5.45 -3.73 -14.70
N LYS A 181 5.22 -3.33 -13.44
CA LYS A 181 3.98 -2.65 -13.04
C LYS A 181 3.82 -1.29 -13.72
N LEU A 182 4.91 -0.55 -13.91
CA LEU A 182 4.90 0.70 -14.68
C LEU A 182 4.48 0.46 -16.14
N ILE A 183 5.10 -0.51 -16.80
CA ILE A 183 4.78 -0.87 -18.18
C ILE A 183 3.33 -1.32 -18.29
N GLU A 184 2.87 -2.23 -17.42
CA GLU A 184 1.49 -2.73 -17.38
C GLU A 184 0.49 -1.57 -17.26
N GLN A 185 0.72 -0.62 -16.34
CA GLN A 185 -0.17 0.53 -16.15
C GLN A 185 -0.22 1.44 -17.38
N ARG A 186 0.93 1.77 -17.98
CA ARG A 186 0.97 2.66 -19.16
C ARG A 186 0.42 1.98 -20.40
N GLN A 187 0.68 0.69 -20.59
CA GLN A 187 0.09 -0.10 -21.68
C GLN A 187 -1.42 -0.22 -21.55
N ALA A 188 -1.93 -0.42 -20.33
CA ALA A 188 -3.37 -0.44 -20.07
C ALA A 188 -4.03 0.87 -20.51
N ILE A 189 -3.41 2.03 -20.23
CA ILE A 189 -3.90 3.33 -20.71
C ILE A 189 -3.90 3.38 -22.24
N LEU A 190 -2.79 3.04 -22.89
CA LEU A 190 -2.66 3.11 -24.35
C LEU A 190 -3.59 2.13 -25.10
N SER A 191 -3.95 1.00 -24.48
CA SER A 191 -4.84 0.01 -25.06
C SER A 191 -6.30 0.46 -25.17
N ARG A 192 -6.68 1.55 -24.49
CA ARG A 192 -8.02 2.13 -24.56
C ARG A 192 -8.16 2.92 -25.87
N GLU A 193 -9.24 2.66 -26.62
CA GLU A 193 -9.52 3.32 -27.91
C GLU A 193 -9.52 4.85 -27.75
N ASP A 194 -10.32 5.36 -26.81
CA ASP A 194 -10.40 6.79 -26.50
C ASP A 194 -10.03 7.07 -25.04
N VAL A 195 -8.77 7.40 -24.78
CA VAL A 195 -8.37 7.95 -23.48
C VAL A 195 -8.84 9.39 -23.42
N LEU A 196 -9.88 9.63 -22.62
CA LEU A 196 -10.44 10.95 -22.34
C LEU A 196 -10.39 11.20 -20.83
N PRO A 197 -10.34 12.48 -20.41
CA PRO A 197 -10.62 12.83 -19.03
C PRO A 197 -11.97 12.26 -18.60
N ALA A 198 -12.04 11.74 -17.38
CA ALA A 198 -13.27 11.15 -16.87
C ALA A 198 -14.31 12.23 -16.54
N GLU A 199 -15.59 11.92 -16.79
CA GLU A 199 -16.71 12.80 -16.44
C GLU A 199 -16.79 13.04 -14.92
N PRO A 200 -17.39 14.17 -14.49
CA PRO A 200 -17.69 14.40 -13.09
C PRO A 200 -18.61 13.32 -12.50
N ASP A 201 -18.19 12.73 -11.39
CA ASP A 201 -18.79 11.56 -10.74
C ASP A 201 -19.72 11.89 -9.57
N ASN A 202 -19.66 13.11 -9.04
CA ASN A 202 -20.41 13.53 -7.85
C ASN A 202 -21.81 14.06 -8.16
N ILE A 203 -22.63 13.33 -8.91
CA ILE A 203 -24.02 13.74 -9.21
C ILE A 203 -24.86 13.68 -7.92
N PRO A 204 -25.44 14.79 -7.44
CA PRO A 204 -26.25 14.75 -6.23
C PRO A 204 -27.58 14.05 -6.46
N GLU A 205 -28.04 13.27 -5.50
CA GLU A 205 -29.35 12.63 -5.55
C GLU A 205 -30.46 13.64 -5.19
N LYS A 206 -31.48 13.72 -6.06
CA LYS A 206 -32.62 14.60 -5.83
C LYS A 206 -33.52 14.02 -4.72
N PRO A 207 -33.84 14.80 -3.67
CA PRO A 207 -34.66 14.31 -2.58
C PRO A 207 -36.08 14.00 -3.06
N SER A 208 -36.66 12.95 -2.50
CA SER A 208 -38.02 12.49 -2.82
C SER A 208 -39.06 13.31 -2.05
N LYS A 209 -40.10 13.79 -2.75
CA LYS A 209 -41.20 14.50 -2.11
C LYS A 209 -41.97 13.57 -1.17
N PRO A 210 -42.29 13.99 0.08
CA PRO A 210 -43.08 13.18 1.00
C PRO A 210 -44.44 12.84 0.39
N GLU A 211 -44.79 11.56 0.38
CA GLU A 211 -46.09 11.10 -0.07
C GLU A 211 -47.15 11.38 1.00
N ILE A 212 -48.32 11.85 0.58
CA ILE A 212 -49.47 11.95 1.47
C ILE A 212 -49.98 10.52 1.68
N ILE A 213 -49.67 9.92 2.83
CA ILE A 213 -50.29 8.65 3.23
C ILE A 213 -51.77 8.92 3.50
N SER A 214 -52.60 8.76 2.48
CA SER A 214 -54.05 8.76 2.62
C SER A 214 -54.45 7.49 3.38
N ARG A 215 -54.65 7.59 4.69
CA ARG A 215 -55.24 6.48 5.47
C ARG A 215 -56.74 6.45 5.19
N GLU A 216 -57.12 5.73 4.13
CA GLU A 216 -58.47 5.23 3.94
C GLU A 216 -58.75 4.12 4.97
N GLY A 217 -59.01 4.52 6.22
CA GLY A 217 -59.28 3.60 7.33
C GLY A 217 -60.22 4.25 8.34
N LEU A 218 -61.44 3.71 8.42
CA LEU A 218 -62.69 4.28 8.94
C LEU A 218 -62.78 4.62 10.45
N ILE A 219 -61.69 4.84 11.18
CA ILE A 219 -61.77 5.34 12.57
C ILE A 219 -60.74 6.45 12.82
N ALA A 220 -61.20 7.69 12.66
CA ALA A 220 -60.46 8.91 12.91
C ALA A 220 -60.33 9.19 14.42
N LEU A 221 -59.37 8.56 15.10
CA LEU A 221 -58.92 9.07 16.40
C LEU A 221 -58.24 10.43 16.16
N HIS A 222 -58.91 11.51 16.55
CA HIS A 222 -58.50 12.90 16.29
C HIS A 222 -57.06 13.22 16.75
N SER A 223 -56.56 12.52 17.77
CA SER A 223 -55.17 12.61 18.26
C SER A 223 -54.15 11.99 17.29
N LEU A 224 -54.47 10.88 16.62
CA LEU A 224 -53.61 10.22 15.63
C LEU A 224 -53.52 11.02 14.34
N LEU A 225 -54.62 11.66 13.91
CA LEU A 225 -54.62 12.55 12.74
C LEU A 225 -53.78 13.81 12.98
N LYS A 226 -53.85 14.43 14.17
CA LYS A 226 -52.98 15.55 14.53
C LYS A 226 -51.50 15.16 14.55
N ARG A 227 -51.16 13.98 15.09
CA ARG A 227 -49.80 13.45 15.10
C ARG A 227 -49.29 13.14 13.69
N SER A 228 -50.13 12.57 12.82
CA SER A 228 -49.80 12.29 11.42
C SER A 228 -49.59 13.58 10.61
N ARG A 229 -50.43 14.60 10.81
CA ARG A 229 -50.28 15.90 10.15
C ARG A 229 -49.00 16.62 10.60
N LYS A 230 -48.69 16.58 11.90
CA LYS A 230 -47.44 17.14 12.43
C LYS A 230 -46.22 16.44 11.84
N LYS A 231 -46.24 15.10 11.77
CA LYS A 231 -45.17 14.30 11.14
C LYS A 231 -45.00 14.62 9.66
N TYR A 232 -46.08 14.72 8.89
CA TYR A 232 -46.04 15.11 7.49
C TYR A 232 -45.48 16.53 7.29
N GLN A 233 -45.83 17.47 8.18
CA GLN A 233 -45.31 18.84 8.15
C GLN A 233 -43.81 18.88 8.46
N GLU A 234 -43.34 18.07 9.42
CA GLU A 234 -41.92 17.88 9.72
C GLU A 234 -41.17 17.26 8.52
N GLU A 235 -41.75 16.24 7.88
CA GLU A 235 -41.19 15.61 6.66
C GLU A 235 -41.15 16.59 5.48
N CYS A 236 -42.16 17.44 5.31
CA CYS A 236 -42.16 18.51 4.30
C CYS A 236 -41.10 19.58 4.60
N SER A 237 -40.90 19.95 5.86
CA SER A 237 -39.85 20.88 6.26
C SER A 237 -38.46 20.29 6.00
N ARG A 238 -38.26 19.00 6.32
CA ARG A 238 -37.02 18.27 6.03
C ARG A 238 -36.75 18.19 4.54
N TYR A 239 -37.75 17.82 3.74
CA TYR A 239 -37.67 17.82 2.28
C TYR A 239 -37.28 19.19 1.72
N ASN A 240 -37.89 20.29 2.21
CA ASN A 240 -37.54 21.63 1.76
C ASN A 240 -36.09 22.00 2.08
N HIS A 241 -35.58 21.55 3.24
CA HIS A 241 -34.17 21.73 3.60
C HIS A 241 -33.25 20.87 2.71
N GLU A 242 -33.54 19.58 2.57
CA GLU A 242 -32.80 18.66 1.69
C GLU A 242 -32.79 19.15 0.24
N MET A 243 -33.89 19.73 -0.25
CA MET A 243 -33.97 20.31 -1.59
C MET A 243 -33.06 21.53 -1.74
N LYS A 244 -32.96 22.40 -0.72
CA LYS A 244 -32.00 23.52 -0.74
C LYS A 244 -30.57 23.01 -0.79
N VAL A 245 -30.24 22.00 0.02
CA VAL A 245 -28.92 21.35 0.02
C VAL A 245 -28.61 20.71 -1.34
N TYR A 246 -29.58 20.00 -1.93
CA TYR A 246 -29.47 19.44 -3.27
C TYR A 246 -29.15 20.51 -4.31
N LEU A 247 -29.86 21.64 -4.31
CA LEU A 247 -29.62 22.72 -5.28
C LEU A 247 -28.20 23.31 -5.14
N LEU A 248 -27.69 23.44 -3.90
CA LEU A 248 -26.32 23.88 -3.67
C LEU A 248 -25.31 22.89 -4.24
N ARG A 249 -25.47 21.60 -3.94
CA ARG A 249 -24.59 20.53 -4.45
C ARG A 249 -24.68 20.40 -5.97
N TYR A 250 -25.87 20.55 -6.54
CA TYR A 250 -26.10 20.45 -7.98
C TYR A 250 -25.42 21.61 -8.72
N ARG A 251 -25.43 22.82 -8.16
CA ARG A 251 -24.68 23.95 -8.69
C ARG A 251 -23.17 23.71 -8.70
N GLU A 252 -22.62 23.05 -7.68
CA GLU A 252 -21.21 22.65 -7.71
C GLU A 252 -20.93 21.58 -8.76
N TYR A 253 -21.85 20.63 -8.95
CA TYR A 253 -21.77 19.65 -10.03
C TYR A 253 -21.80 20.32 -11.42
N GLU A 254 -22.65 21.33 -11.63
CA GLU A 254 -22.67 22.12 -12.87
C GLU A 254 -21.33 22.80 -13.13
N LYS A 255 -20.71 23.41 -12.11
CA LYS A 255 -19.35 23.98 -12.24
C LYS A 255 -18.32 22.92 -12.63
N ALA A 256 -18.42 21.71 -12.09
CA ALA A 256 -17.55 20.60 -12.46
C ALA A 256 -17.77 20.17 -13.92
N CYS A 257 -19.02 20.20 -14.41
CA CYS A 257 -19.34 19.94 -15.81
C CYS A 257 -18.78 21.02 -16.75
N GLU A 258 -18.84 22.30 -16.38
CA GLU A 258 -18.20 23.37 -17.16
C GLU A 258 -16.68 23.17 -17.22
N ARG A 259 -16.02 22.89 -16.09
CA ARG A 259 -14.59 22.54 -16.07
C ARG A 259 -14.28 21.34 -16.96
N TYR A 260 -15.15 20.32 -16.96
CA TYR A 260 -14.99 19.15 -17.80
C TYR A 260 -15.07 19.50 -19.29
N LYS A 261 -16.02 20.34 -19.72
CA LYS A 261 -16.11 20.82 -21.11
C LYS A 261 -14.83 21.56 -21.53
N ASP A 262 -14.36 22.51 -20.72
CA ASP A 262 -13.11 23.24 -20.97
C ASP A 262 -11.91 22.29 -21.07
N THR A 263 -11.93 21.24 -20.25
CA THR A 263 -10.89 20.20 -20.23
C THR A 263 -10.92 19.37 -21.51
N LEU A 264 -12.09 18.99 -22.02
CA LEU A 264 -12.22 18.27 -23.29
C LEU A 264 -11.71 19.10 -24.48
N GLU A 265 -11.97 20.40 -24.50
CA GLU A 265 -11.44 21.29 -25.54
C GLU A 265 -9.90 21.35 -25.50
N LYS A 266 -9.31 21.48 -24.31
CA LYS A 266 -7.85 21.45 -24.12
C LYS A 266 -7.27 20.08 -24.44
N TRP A 267 -7.98 19.00 -24.13
CA TRP A 267 -7.55 17.63 -24.37
C TRP A 267 -7.34 17.33 -25.86
N GLN A 268 -8.11 17.96 -26.74
CA GLN A 268 -7.88 17.86 -28.20
C GLN A 268 -6.48 18.32 -28.62
N GLN A 269 -5.83 19.19 -27.84
CA GLN A 269 -4.50 19.71 -28.13
C GLN A 269 -3.38 18.94 -27.42
N CYS A 270 -3.64 18.39 -26.22
CA CYS A 270 -2.61 17.75 -25.39
C CYS A 270 -2.76 16.23 -25.21
N GLY A 271 -3.84 15.62 -25.72
CA GLY A 271 -4.10 14.20 -25.58
C GLY A 271 -3.05 13.33 -26.28
N ASP A 272 -2.52 13.80 -27.42
CA ASP A 272 -1.43 13.13 -28.13
C ASP A 272 -0.13 13.18 -27.33
N ASP A 273 0.22 14.33 -26.74
CA ASP A 273 1.39 14.47 -25.86
C ASP A 273 1.31 13.55 -24.64
N PHE A 274 0.11 13.39 -24.07
CA PHE A 274 -0.14 12.46 -22.97
C PHE A 274 0.12 11.00 -23.39
N ARG A 275 -0.36 10.59 -24.57
CA ARG A 275 -0.11 9.24 -25.11
C ARG A 275 1.37 9.05 -25.47
N GLU A 276 2.02 10.06 -26.04
CA GLU A 276 3.45 10.02 -26.35
C GLU A 276 4.27 9.85 -25.07
N THR A 277 3.94 10.60 -24.01
CA THR A 277 4.60 10.46 -22.71
C THR A 277 4.46 9.04 -22.15
N CYS A 278 3.26 8.44 -22.26
CA CYS A 278 3.07 7.04 -21.86
C CYS A 278 3.97 6.08 -22.66
N LEU A 279 4.13 6.32 -23.96
CA LEU A 279 5.00 5.51 -24.82
C LEU A 279 6.49 5.70 -24.46
N GLN A 280 6.92 6.92 -24.18
CA GLN A 280 8.27 7.23 -23.73
C GLN A 280 8.58 6.55 -22.40
N ASP A 281 7.65 6.61 -21.43
CA ASP A 281 7.75 5.90 -20.15
C ASP A 281 7.94 4.39 -20.36
N ILE A 282 7.15 3.77 -21.24
CA ILE A 282 7.25 2.34 -21.57
C ILE A 282 8.62 2.03 -22.17
N ASN A 283 9.06 2.78 -23.19
CA ASN A 283 10.34 2.54 -23.85
C ASN A 283 11.51 2.67 -22.87
N GLN A 284 11.47 3.67 -21.98
CA GLN A 284 12.48 3.85 -20.94
C GLN A 284 12.47 2.69 -19.94
N ALA A 285 11.29 2.27 -19.48
CA ALA A 285 11.15 1.17 -18.55
C ALA A 285 11.60 -0.18 -19.18
N GLU A 286 11.29 -0.42 -20.45
CA GLU A 286 11.74 -1.61 -21.19
C GLU A 286 13.26 -1.66 -21.35
N ALA A 287 13.89 -0.51 -21.66
CA ALA A 287 15.35 -0.41 -21.73
C ALA A 287 16.00 -0.68 -20.36
N GLN A 288 15.44 -0.13 -19.28
CA GLN A 288 15.89 -0.42 -17.92
C GLN A 288 15.70 -1.90 -17.57
N LEU A 289 14.56 -2.50 -17.93
CA LEU A 289 14.23 -3.89 -17.66
C LEU A 289 15.19 -4.85 -18.40
N ALA A 290 15.57 -4.53 -19.64
CA ALA A 290 16.60 -5.26 -20.38
C ALA A 290 17.95 -5.23 -19.65
N ASN A 291 18.35 -4.07 -19.12
CA ASN A 291 19.57 -3.93 -18.30
C ASN A 291 19.45 -4.73 -16.99
N THR A 292 18.33 -4.64 -16.28
CA THR A 292 18.07 -5.43 -15.06
C THR A 292 18.17 -6.93 -15.33
N ARG A 293 17.62 -7.43 -16.44
CA ARG A 293 17.75 -8.84 -16.86
C ARG A 293 19.21 -9.22 -17.12
N GLN A 294 19.99 -8.34 -17.74
CA GLN A 294 21.42 -8.58 -17.94
C GLN A 294 22.16 -8.68 -16.60
N MET A 295 21.90 -7.78 -15.65
CA MET A 295 22.51 -7.83 -14.31
C MET A 295 22.12 -9.11 -13.56
N LEU A 296 20.84 -9.48 -13.56
CA LEU A 296 20.34 -10.72 -12.97
C LEU A 296 21.04 -11.95 -13.56
N ASN A 297 21.25 -11.99 -14.87
CA ASN A 297 21.99 -13.08 -15.51
C ASN A 297 23.44 -13.18 -15.00
N ILE A 298 24.08 -12.06 -14.70
CA ILE A 298 25.45 -12.04 -14.19
C ILE A 298 25.49 -12.57 -12.75
N TYR A 299 24.62 -12.10 -11.87
CA TYR A 299 24.55 -12.60 -10.49
C TYR A 299 24.14 -14.09 -10.42
N ASN A 300 23.16 -14.52 -11.22
CA ASN A 300 22.78 -15.93 -11.32
C ASN A 300 23.91 -16.81 -11.91
N SER A 301 24.73 -16.26 -12.81
CA SER A 301 25.92 -16.94 -13.33
C SER A 301 26.99 -17.12 -12.25
N ALA A 302 27.15 -16.16 -11.34
CA ALA A 302 28.05 -16.28 -10.18
C ALA A 302 27.60 -17.42 -9.25
N ILE A 303 26.31 -17.46 -8.92
CA ILE A 303 25.72 -18.49 -8.05
C ILE A 303 25.77 -19.88 -8.71
N SER A 304 25.35 -20.01 -9.96
CA SER A 304 25.33 -21.31 -10.67
C SER A 304 26.73 -21.90 -10.89
N ARG A 305 27.78 -21.07 -10.92
CA ARG A 305 29.18 -21.51 -11.00
C ARG A 305 29.79 -21.78 -9.63
N SER A 306 29.07 -21.49 -8.54
CA SER A 306 29.50 -21.81 -7.18
C SER A 306 29.68 -23.32 -7.01
N PRO A 307 30.67 -23.78 -6.24
CA PRO A 307 30.77 -25.20 -5.87
C PRO A 307 29.73 -25.62 -4.84
N VAL A 308 29.09 -24.67 -4.15
CA VAL A 308 28.08 -24.97 -3.14
C VAL A 308 26.90 -25.60 -3.84
N HIS A 309 26.44 -26.77 -3.37
CA HIS A 309 25.30 -27.45 -3.94
C HIS A 309 24.03 -26.58 -3.84
N GLN A 310 23.17 -26.59 -4.87
CA GLN A 310 22.02 -25.71 -5.00
C GLN A 310 21.09 -25.69 -3.78
N SER A 311 20.94 -26.84 -3.10
CA SER A 311 20.12 -26.97 -1.88
C SER A 311 20.61 -26.14 -0.68
N TYR A 312 21.85 -25.63 -0.72
CA TYR A 312 22.48 -24.84 0.36
C TYR A 312 22.78 -23.40 -0.06
N GLN A 313 22.26 -22.94 -1.22
CA GLN A 313 22.52 -21.61 -1.79
C GLN A 313 21.51 -20.55 -1.31
N ASP A 314 21.05 -20.62 -0.07
CA ASP A 314 20.29 -19.56 0.57
C ASP A 314 21.16 -18.73 1.52
N ILE A 315 20.74 -17.50 1.80
CA ILE A 315 21.52 -16.54 2.60
C ILE A 315 21.84 -17.10 4.00
N LYS A 316 20.89 -17.81 4.64
CA LYS A 316 21.09 -18.31 6.00
C LYS A 316 22.13 -19.42 6.01
N THR A 317 21.99 -20.41 5.13
CA THR A 317 22.91 -21.54 5.03
C THR A 317 24.32 -21.11 4.63
N LEU A 318 24.45 -20.20 3.66
CA LEU A 318 25.76 -19.67 3.24
C LEU A 318 26.45 -18.90 4.37
N ASN A 319 25.72 -18.11 5.16
CA ASN A 319 26.29 -17.46 6.35
C ASN A 319 26.77 -18.48 7.39
N THR A 320 26.03 -19.57 7.60
CA THR A 320 26.45 -20.65 8.48
C THR A 320 27.72 -21.34 7.96
N PHE A 321 27.80 -21.65 6.65
CA PHE A 321 29.01 -22.23 6.04
C PHE A 321 30.21 -21.30 6.18
N LYS A 322 30.02 -19.99 5.96
CA LYS A 322 31.03 -18.97 6.19
C LYS A 322 31.56 -19.03 7.62
N GLN A 323 30.67 -19.07 8.61
CA GLN A 323 31.05 -19.17 10.03
C GLN A 323 31.86 -20.45 10.32
N TYR A 324 31.48 -21.60 9.75
CA TYR A 324 32.22 -22.85 9.95
C TYR A 324 33.65 -22.77 9.41
N LEU A 325 33.83 -22.17 8.23
CA LEU A 325 35.15 -21.99 7.63
C LEU A 325 35.99 -20.93 8.37
N GLU A 326 35.38 -19.82 8.80
CA GLU A 326 36.05 -18.76 9.56
C GLU A 326 36.55 -19.26 10.92
N THR A 327 35.70 -20.00 11.63
CA THR A 327 36.02 -20.57 12.95
C THR A 327 36.94 -21.80 12.89
N GLY A 328 37.18 -22.35 11.70
CA GLY A 328 37.97 -23.57 11.52
C GLY A 328 37.25 -24.84 11.97
N ARG A 329 35.93 -24.79 12.18
CA ARG A 329 35.10 -25.99 12.43
C ARG A 329 35.02 -26.89 11.20
N ALA A 330 35.14 -26.31 10.00
CA ALA A 330 35.20 -27.03 8.73
C ALA A 330 36.44 -26.61 7.94
N ASN A 331 37.01 -27.54 7.16
CA ASN A 331 38.15 -27.25 6.28
C ASN A 331 37.77 -27.22 4.80
N ASP A 332 36.67 -27.88 4.43
CA ASP A 332 36.12 -27.88 3.08
C ASP A 332 34.58 -27.81 3.07
N LEU A 333 34.00 -27.78 1.87
CA LEU A 333 32.55 -27.68 1.70
C LEU A 333 31.79 -28.94 2.13
N GLN A 334 32.41 -30.12 2.05
CA GLN A 334 31.75 -31.35 2.44
C GLN A 334 31.59 -31.38 3.97
N ASP A 335 32.64 -30.96 4.69
CA ASP A 335 32.59 -30.76 6.14
C ASP A 335 31.49 -29.75 6.51
N CYS A 336 31.38 -28.63 5.78
CA CYS A 336 30.32 -27.65 6.01
C CYS A 336 28.91 -28.25 5.85
N MET A 337 28.68 -29.03 4.78
CA MET A 337 27.40 -29.68 4.53
C MET A 337 27.06 -30.71 5.60
N ASN A 338 28.03 -31.53 6.00
CA ASN A 338 27.86 -32.54 7.05
C ASN A 338 27.48 -31.89 8.38
N LEU A 339 28.24 -30.87 8.81
CA LEU A 339 27.96 -30.13 10.05
C LEU A 339 26.59 -29.46 10.02
N PHE A 340 26.20 -28.88 8.88
CA PHE A 340 24.91 -28.23 8.74
C PHE A 340 23.73 -29.20 8.84
N GLU A 341 23.83 -30.35 8.17
CA GLU A 341 22.78 -31.37 8.23
C GLU A 341 22.69 -32.01 9.63
N GLU A 342 23.82 -32.23 10.31
CA GLU A 342 23.84 -32.64 11.71
C GLU A 342 23.17 -31.62 12.63
N GLU A 343 23.54 -30.33 12.51
CA GLU A 343 22.94 -29.26 13.33
C GLU A 343 21.45 -29.09 13.04
N ARG A 344 21.04 -29.18 11.77
CA ARG A 344 19.61 -29.12 11.37
C ARG A 344 18.83 -30.27 12.00
N HIS A 345 19.38 -31.48 11.93
CA HIS A 345 18.76 -32.65 12.55
C HIS A 345 18.63 -32.50 14.07
N TRP A 346 19.64 -31.96 14.75
CA TRP A 346 19.57 -31.64 16.17
C TRP A 346 18.50 -30.59 16.50
N HIS A 347 18.35 -29.56 15.66
CA HIS A 347 17.31 -28.56 15.84
C HIS A 347 15.90 -29.16 15.68
N GLU A 348 15.72 -30.08 14.74
CA GLU A 348 14.46 -30.81 14.56
C GLU A 348 14.13 -31.70 15.76
N ILE A 349 15.12 -32.42 16.29
CA ILE A 349 14.96 -33.24 17.51
C ILE A 349 14.58 -32.34 18.69
N LYS A 350 15.28 -31.23 18.89
CA LYS A 350 15.01 -30.29 19.99
C LYS A 350 13.61 -29.66 19.87
N ALA A 351 13.22 -29.23 18.68
CA ALA A 351 11.88 -28.70 18.44
C ALA A 351 10.80 -29.78 18.65
N SER A 352 11.10 -31.03 18.32
CA SER A 352 10.22 -32.16 18.62
C SER A 352 10.08 -32.40 20.12
N GLN A 353 11.19 -32.38 20.86
CA GLN A 353 11.19 -32.49 22.32
C GLN A 353 10.40 -31.36 22.96
N GLU A 354 10.60 -30.10 22.54
CA GLU A 354 9.85 -28.95 23.05
C GLU A 354 8.34 -29.09 22.80
N ARG A 355 7.93 -29.60 21.63
CA ARG A 355 6.51 -29.91 21.36
C ARG A 355 5.98 -31.00 22.29
N ILE A 356 6.75 -32.05 22.53
CA ILE A 356 6.38 -33.13 23.44
C ILE A 356 6.27 -32.60 24.87
N GLU A 357 7.24 -31.83 25.34
CA GLU A 357 7.25 -31.21 26.67
C GLU A 357 6.07 -30.26 26.87
N ASN A 358 5.78 -29.40 25.89
CA ASN A 358 4.61 -28.52 25.93
C ASN A 358 3.30 -29.31 25.95
N THR A 359 3.24 -30.42 25.21
CA THR A 359 2.07 -31.30 25.22
C THR A 359 1.92 -32.02 26.56
N ILE A 360 3.00 -32.53 27.15
CA ILE A 360 3.02 -33.15 28.47
C ILE A 360 2.61 -32.15 29.54
N TYR A 361 3.14 -30.93 29.50
CA TYR A 361 2.77 -29.86 30.43
C TYR A 361 1.29 -29.50 30.31
N PHE A 362 0.77 -29.41 29.09
CA PHE A 362 -0.65 -29.18 28.84
C PHE A 362 -1.52 -30.33 29.39
N LEU A 363 -1.12 -31.58 29.17
CA LEU A 363 -1.83 -32.76 29.68
C LEU A 363 -1.77 -32.87 31.21
N HIS A 364 -0.63 -32.59 31.83
CA HIS A 364 -0.49 -32.57 33.29
C HIS A 364 -1.37 -31.49 33.94
N ASN A 365 -1.41 -30.28 33.37
CA ASN A 365 -2.31 -29.22 33.85
C ASN A 365 -3.80 -29.56 33.62
N SER A 366 -4.10 -30.37 32.61
CA SER A 366 -5.45 -30.89 32.38
C SER A 366 -5.85 -31.94 33.43
N ASP A 367 -4.88 -32.74 33.89
CA ASP A 367 -5.07 -33.78 34.90
C ASP A 367 -5.24 -33.19 36.32
N ASP A 368 -4.58 -32.07 36.63
CA ASP A 368 -4.83 -31.32 37.87
C ASP A 368 -6.29 -30.82 37.96
N GLY A 369 -6.89 -30.41 36.85
CA GLY A 369 -8.31 -30.06 36.79
C GLY A 369 -9.24 -31.24 37.09
N LEU A 370 -8.89 -32.43 36.60
CA LEU A 370 -9.57 -33.70 36.89
C LEU A 370 -9.39 -34.11 38.36
N ARG A 371 -8.21 -33.87 38.93
CA ARG A 371 -7.90 -34.15 40.33
C ARG A 371 -8.66 -33.23 41.28
N PHE A 372 -8.76 -31.93 40.98
CA PHE A 372 -9.62 -30.99 41.72
C PHE A 372 -11.11 -31.33 41.60
N ALA A 373 -11.57 -31.77 40.43
CA ALA A 373 -12.95 -32.21 40.22
C ALA A 373 -13.27 -33.47 41.05
N ASN A 374 -12.36 -34.45 41.06
CA ASN A 374 -12.51 -35.66 41.87
C ASN A 374 -12.49 -35.37 43.38
N GLU A 375 -11.57 -34.51 43.85
CA GLU A 375 -11.59 -34.06 45.26
C GLU A 375 -12.89 -33.33 45.63
N HIS A 376 -13.50 -32.60 44.68
CA HIS A 376 -14.76 -31.92 44.93
C HIS A 376 -15.94 -32.89 44.98
N ILE A 377 -15.95 -33.91 44.11
CA ILE A 377 -16.93 -35.01 44.11
C ILE A 377 -16.84 -35.81 45.41
N ASP A 378 -15.64 -36.16 45.86
CA ASP A 378 -15.43 -36.90 47.11
C ASP A 378 -15.91 -36.09 48.33
N ARG A 379 -15.68 -34.77 48.34
CA ARG A 379 -16.24 -33.88 49.39
C ARG A 379 -17.77 -33.84 49.38
N LEU A 380 -18.40 -33.87 48.20
CA LEU A 380 -19.86 -33.86 48.09
C LEU A 380 -20.46 -35.21 48.52
N LEU A 381 -19.81 -36.31 48.18
CA LEU A 381 -20.19 -37.65 48.62
C LEU A 381 -20.06 -37.81 50.14
N GLY A 382 -18.96 -37.34 50.73
CA GLY A 382 -18.77 -37.32 52.19
C GLY A 382 -19.86 -36.54 52.93
N ARG A 383 -20.19 -35.32 52.47
CA ARG A 383 -21.28 -34.52 53.06
C ARG A 383 -22.65 -35.19 52.95
N LYS A 384 -22.91 -35.91 51.86
CA LYS A 384 -24.17 -36.64 51.67
C LYS A 384 -24.26 -37.83 52.62
N GLN A 385 -23.13 -38.48 52.90
CA GLN A 385 -23.05 -39.58 53.85
C GLN A 385 -23.24 -39.10 55.30
N GLU A 386 -22.62 -37.99 55.68
CA GLU A 386 -22.86 -37.32 56.98
C GLU A 386 -24.32 -36.87 57.15
N SER A 387 -24.96 -36.38 56.09
CA SER A 387 -26.38 -36.01 56.10
C SER A 387 -27.31 -37.22 56.24
N LEU A 388 -26.93 -38.39 55.72
CA LEU A 388 -27.69 -39.62 55.86
C LEU A 388 -27.55 -40.21 57.26
N GLU A 389 -26.37 -40.07 57.88
CA GLU A 389 -26.12 -40.50 59.27
C GLU A 389 -26.79 -39.59 60.31
N GLN A 390 -27.09 -38.33 59.97
CA GLN A 390 -27.88 -37.42 60.84
C GLN A 390 -29.40 -37.61 60.74
N HIS A 391 -29.87 -38.46 59.82
CA HIS A 391 -31.29 -38.75 59.60
C HIS A 391 -31.65 -40.23 59.80
N ALA A 392 -30.70 -41.04 60.28
CA ALA A 392 -30.91 -42.35 60.87
C ALA A 392 -30.87 -42.22 62.40
#